data_AF-U7QMR1-F1
#
_entry.id   AF-U7QMR1-F1
#
_cell.length_a   1.000
_cell.length_b   1.000
_cell.length_c   1.000
_cell.angle_alpha   90.00
_cell.angle_beta   90.00
_cell.angle_gamma   90.00
#
_symmetry.space_group_name_H-M   'P 1'
#
loop_
_entity.id
_entity.type
_entity.pdbx_description
1 polymer ?
#
loop_
_entity_poly.entity_id
_entity_poly.type
_entity_poly.pdbx_seq_one_letter_code
_entity_poly.pdbx_strand_id
1 'polypeptide(L)' 'MSQYREEDLVYLDESGMDNREDYGYEWNEKGQRFYSLKSGKRSIRASIMSGLWQGKLIAPLTFEGSCNRKGFEK' A
#
# COMPACT_ATOMS: atom_id res chain seq x y z
N MET A 1 -4.98 0.68 -32.06
CA MET A 1 -3.69 0.19 -31.54
C MET A 1 -3.06 1.31 -30.75
N SER A 2 -2.51 1.03 -29.56
CA SER A 2 -1.76 2.00 -28.75
C SER A 2 -0.63 2.60 -29.57
N GLN A 3 -0.44 3.91 -29.51
CA GLN A 3 0.66 4.63 -30.17
C GLN A 3 2.02 4.35 -29.52
N TYR A 4 2.02 3.78 -28.32
CA TYR A 4 3.21 3.54 -27.50
C TYR A 4 3.50 2.05 -27.38
N ARG A 5 4.79 1.69 -27.37
CA ARG A 5 5.26 0.34 -27.07
C ARG A 5 5.23 0.12 -25.56
N GLU A 6 5.17 -1.13 -25.12
CA GLU A 6 5.12 -1.44 -23.68
C GLU A 6 6.34 -0.91 -22.92
N GLU A 7 7.52 -0.91 -23.56
CA GLU A 7 8.73 -0.34 -22.99
C GLU A 7 8.70 1.18 -22.82
N ASP A 8 7.78 1.87 -23.49
CA ASP A 8 7.61 3.33 -23.38
C ASP A 8 6.56 3.71 -22.30
N LEU A 9 5.91 2.72 -21.68
CA LEU A 9 4.82 2.93 -20.70
C LEU A 9 5.28 2.73 -19.26
N VAL A 10 4.96 3.68 -18.40
CA VAL A 10 5.10 3.57 -16.94
C VAL A 10 3.72 3.71 -16.31
N TYR A 11 3.34 2.74 -15.48
CA TYR A 11 2.08 2.78 -14.71
C TYR A 11 2.36 3.35 -13.33
N LEU A 12 1.64 4.39 -12.92
CA LEU A 12 1.77 4.98 -11.59
C LEU A 12 0.54 4.64 -10.76
N ASP A 13 0.75 4.20 -9.51
CA ASP A 13 -0.34 3.93 -8.58
C ASP A 13 0.07 4.21 -7.12
N GLU A 14 -0.92 4.38 -6.24
CA GLU A 14 -0.77 4.49 -4.78
C GLU A 14 -1.42 3.28 -4.09
N SER A 15 -0.68 2.64 -3.18
CA SER A 15 -1.25 1.67 -2.23
C SER A 15 -1.08 2.15 -0.80
N GLY A 16 -2.16 2.11 -0.02
CA GLY A 16 -2.18 2.51 1.39
C GLY A 16 -2.34 1.30 2.30
N MET A 17 -1.44 1.16 3.26
CA MET A 17 -1.46 0.12 4.28
C MET A 17 -1.80 0.75 5.64
N ASP A 18 -2.72 0.11 6.36
CA ASP A 18 -3.17 0.55 7.68
C ASP A 18 -2.63 -0.39 8.75
N ASN A 19 -2.29 0.14 9.92
CA ASN A 19 -1.78 -0.65 11.04
C ASN A 19 -2.75 -1.74 11.54
N ARG A 20 -4.01 -1.74 11.09
CA ARG A 20 -4.99 -2.80 11.36
C ARG A 20 -4.77 -4.07 10.53
N GLU A 21 -4.09 -3.95 9.39
CA GLU A 21 -3.77 -5.09 8.51
C GLU A 21 -2.74 -6.03 9.13
N ASP A 22 -1.95 -5.54 10.09
CA ASP A 22 -1.03 -6.35 10.88
C ASP A 22 -1.82 -7.20 11.90
N TYR A 23 -1.86 -8.52 11.71
CA TYR A 23 -2.40 -9.47 12.68
C TYR A 23 -1.25 -10.13 13.43
N GLY A 24 -1.17 -9.88 14.73
CA GLY A 24 -0.26 -10.62 15.61
C GLY A 24 -0.56 -12.11 15.58
N TYR A 25 0.50 -12.91 15.69
CA TYR A 25 0.38 -14.34 15.93
C TYR A 25 0.15 -14.58 17.42
N GLU A 26 -0.95 -15.25 17.75
CA GLU A 26 -1.28 -15.65 19.12
C GLU A 26 -1.52 -17.16 19.18
N TRP A 27 -1.35 -17.74 20.36
CA TRP A 27 -1.55 -19.17 20.57
C TRP A 27 -3.02 -19.46 20.91
N ASN A 28 -3.60 -20.48 20.28
CA ASN A 28 -4.92 -20.99 20.62
C ASN A 28 -4.94 -22.51 20.48
N GLU A 29 -5.90 -23.16 21.15
CA GLU A 29 -6.16 -24.58 20.98
C GLU A 29 -6.50 -24.90 19.52
N LYS A 30 -6.06 -26.08 19.09
CA LYS A 30 -6.25 -26.53 17.71
C LYS A 30 -7.75 -26.59 17.37
N GLY A 31 -8.16 -25.83 16.35
CA GLY A 31 -9.53 -25.79 15.86
C GLY A 31 -10.40 -24.69 16.49
N GLN A 32 -9.87 -23.91 17.44
CA GLN A 32 -10.59 -22.78 18.03
C GLN A 32 -10.25 -21.47 17.32
N ARG A 33 -11.30 -20.67 17.02
CA ARG A 33 -11.11 -19.32 16.47
C ARG A 33 -10.66 -18.39 17.58
N PHE A 34 -9.57 -17.67 17.34
CA PHE A 34 -9.10 -16.63 18.24
C PHE A 34 -9.88 -15.32 17.99
N TYR A 35 -10.55 -14.79 19.01
CA TYR A 35 -11.28 -13.53 18.94
C TYR A 35 -10.51 -12.48 19.72
N SER A 36 -9.86 -11.56 19.01
CA SER A 36 -9.18 -10.41 19.60
C SER A 36 -9.92 -9.13 19.26
N LEU A 37 -9.97 -8.20 20.22
CA LEU A 37 -10.53 -6.87 20.01
C LEU A 37 -9.42 -5.96 19.47
N LYS A 38 -9.47 -5.70 18.16
CA LYS A 38 -8.67 -4.62 17.57
C LYS A 38 -9.43 -3.30 17.66
N SER A 39 -8.72 -2.22 17.98
CA SER A 39 -9.27 -0.88 17.89
C SER A 39 -9.75 -0.60 16.46
N GLY A 40 -11.00 -0.13 16.32
CA GLY A 40 -11.52 0.33 15.03
C GLY A 40 -10.93 1.67 14.56
N LYS A 41 -10.17 2.36 15.43
CA LYS A 41 -9.56 3.65 15.11
C LYS A 41 -8.37 3.46 14.19
N ARG A 42 -8.35 4.19 13.07
CA ARG A 42 -7.18 4.31 12.20
C ARG A 42 -6.15 5.17 12.92
N SER A 43 -4.95 4.65 13.15
CA SER A 43 -3.90 5.40 13.85
C SER A 43 -2.87 5.96 12.87
N ILE A 44 -2.28 5.09 12.05
CA ILE A 44 -1.20 5.43 11.13
C ILE A 44 -1.48 4.68 9.83
N ARG A 45 -1.50 5.42 8.72
CA ARG A 45 -1.54 4.89 7.36
C ARG A 45 -0.19 5.16 6.72
N ALA A 46 0.52 4.10 6.34
CA ALA A 46 1.67 4.21 5.46
C ALA A 46 1.19 4.02 4.03
N SER A 47 1.40 5.00 3.17
CA SER A 47 1.13 4.88 1.73
C SER A 47 2.44 4.78 0.97
N ILE A 48 2.44 3.97 -0.09
CA ILE A 48 3.51 3.86 -1.07
C ILE A 48 2.99 4.30 -2.43
N MET A 49 3.75 5.13 -3.12
CA MET A 49 3.54 5.48 -4.53
C MET A 49 4.76 5.04 -5.32
N SER A 50 4.56 4.35 -6.44
CA SER A 50 5.66 3.87 -7.28
C SER A 50 5.22 3.75 -8.73
N GLY A 51 6.16 3.96 -9.64
CA GLY A 51 5.97 3.57 -11.04
C GLY A 51 6.21 2.07 -11.21
N LEU A 52 5.49 1.43 -12.12
CA LEU A 52 5.74 0.10 -12.64
C LEU A 52 6.18 0.23 -14.10
N TRP A 53 7.39 -0.22 -14.40
CA TRP A 53 7.96 -0.22 -15.74
C TRP A 53 8.55 -1.59 -16.03
N GLN A 54 8.06 -2.26 -17.08
CA GLN A 54 8.48 -3.62 -17.47
C GLN A 54 8.52 -4.61 -16.30
N GLY A 55 7.47 -4.61 -15.46
CA GLY A 55 7.35 -5.50 -14.31
C GLY A 55 8.23 -5.13 -13.11
N LYS A 56 8.94 -3.99 -13.14
CA LYS A 56 9.78 -3.52 -12.04
C LYS A 56 9.23 -2.24 -11.43
N LEU A 57 9.24 -2.18 -10.10
CA LEU A 57 8.92 -0.95 -9.37
C LEU A 57 10.08 0.04 -9.50
N ILE A 58 9.77 1.29 -9.84
CA ILE A 58 10.71 2.39 -10.00
C ILE A 58 10.25 3.61 -9.19
N ALA A 59 11.22 4.36 -8.66
CA ALA A 59 10.99 5.58 -7.86
C ALA A 59 9.96 5.41 -6.73
N PRO A 60 10.12 4.41 -5.83
CA PRO A 60 9.19 4.24 -4.72
C PRO A 60 9.30 5.42 -3.75
N LEU A 61 8.15 5.94 -3.33
CA LEU A 61 8.00 6.97 -2.32
C LEU A 61 7.06 6.46 -1.24
N THR A 62 7.53 6.40 0.00
CA THR A 62 6.71 6.07 1.17
C THR A 62 6.42 7.33 1.97
N PHE A 63 5.17 7.52 2.37
CA PHE A 63 4.73 8.67 3.15
C PHE A 63 3.59 8.30 4.10
N GLU A 64 3.36 9.11 5.11
CA GLU A 64 2.23 8.94 6.03
C GLU A 64 0.98 9.66 5.53
N GLY A 65 -0.17 8.99 5.64
CA GLY A 65 -1.46 9.54 5.23
C GLY A 65 -1.83 9.20 3.78
N SER A 66 -2.55 10.09 3.12
CA SER A 66 -3.03 9.91 1.73
C SER A 66 -2.34 10.88 0.79
N CYS A 67 -2.18 10.50 -0.47
CA CYS A 67 -1.61 11.41 -1.44
C CYS A 67 -2.44 12.68 -1.54
N ASN A 68 -1.78 13.83 -1.52
CA ASN A 68 -2.41 15.12 -1.67
C ASN A 68 -1.75 15.87 -2.83
N ARG A 69 -2.43 16.93 -3.30
CA ARG A 69 -1.97 17.72 -4.44
C ARG A 69 -0.57 18.31 -4.24
N LYS A 70 -0.17 18.63 -3.00
CA LYS A 70 1.16 19.16 -2.69
C LYS A 70 2.29 18.17 -2.98
N GLY A 71 2.01 16.87 -3.00
CA GLY A 71 2.98 15.85 -3.39
C GLY A 71 3.37 15.89 -4.88
N PHE A 72 2.56 16.54 -5.72
CA PHE A 72 2.77 16.67 -7.16
C PHE A 72 3.11 18.09 -7.61
N GLU A 73 2.98 19.07 -6.73
CA GLU A 73 3.24 20.48 -7.05
C GLU A 73 4.68 20.85 -6.71
N LYS A 74 5.30 21.63 -7.61
CA LYS A 74 6.51 22.40 -7.36
C LYS A 74 6.14 23.86 -7.10
#